data_AF-A0A139ABJ0-F1
#
_entry.id   AF-A0A139ABJ0-F1
#
_cell.length_a   1.000
_cell.length_b   1.000
_cell.length_c   1.000
_cell.angle_alpha   90.00
_cell.angle_beta   90.00
_cell.angle_gamma   90.00
#
_symmetry.space_group_name_H-M   'P 1'
#
loop_
_entity.id
_entity.type
_entity.pdbx_description
1 polymer ?
#
loop_
_entity_poly.entity_id
_entity_poly.type
_entity_poly.pdbx_seq_one_letter_code
_entity_poly.pdbx_strand_id
1 'polypeptide(L)'
;MMKLLLDIGIGDPNEEFFAGARHDRVDILDLLLDRGADIHKGGDLALCIVAARCGLGSVEAIQLLLDRGADIHANEDAALREAALFDHWGNIVRCLLDGGADIHARNDEALVNSHAQGHEYAVQILLERGADMTVLKDAERIAQVRRTMVSQMEAYVAYENQLAWRQPHPTFTEFKFNAIRQ
;
A
#
# COMPACT_ATOMS: atom_id res chain seq x y z
N MET A 1 -12.79 19.51 19.87
CA MET A 1 -11.84 20.63 19.96
C MET A 1 -11.53 21.20 18.57
N MET A 2 -11.02 20.42 17.61
CA MET A 2 -10.66 20.87 16.25
C MET A 2 -11.74 21.70 15.54
N LYS A 3 -12.98 21.19 15.42
CA LYS A 3 -14.10 21.92 14.80
C LYS A 3 -14.36 23.30 15.43
N LEU A 4 -14.26 23.41 16.76
CA LEU A 4 -14.48 24.66 17.48
C LEU A 4 -13.41 25.70 17.12
N LEU A 5 -12.14 25.29 17.00
CA LEU A 5 -11.03 26.17 16.63
C LEU A 5 -11.20 26.69 15.20
N LEU A 6 -11.57 25.81 14.26
CA LEU A 6 -11.87 26.17 12.88
C LEU A 6 -13.08 27.12 12.77
N ASP A 7 -14.13 26.88 13.56
CA ASP A 7 -15.33 27.72 13.56
C ASP A 7 -15.05 29.15 14.03
N ILE A 8 -14.08 29.35 14.94
CA ILE A 8 -13.64 30.67 15.40
C ILE A 8 -12.46 31.24 14.59
N GLY A 9 -12.06 30.59 13.50
CA GLY A 9 -11.04 31.08 12.56
C GLY A 9 -9.59 30.88 13.02
N ILE A 10 -9.34 29.93 13.91
CA ILE A 10 -7.99 29.58 14.40
C ILE A 10 -7.56 28.27 13.73
N GLY A 11 -6.38 28.29 13.09
CA GLY A 11 -5.77 27.14 12.41
C GLY A 11 -5.68 27.31 10.90
N ASP A 12 -4.59 26.85 10.28
CA ASP A 12 -4.46 26.80 8.82
C ASP A 12 -5.21 25.57 8.29
N PRO A 13 -6.22 25.74 7.41
CA PRO A 13 -6.97 24.61 6.85
C PRO A 13 -6.09 23.53 6.23
N ASN A 14 -4.98 23.92 5.60
CA ASN A 14 -4.03 23.00 5.00
C ASN A 14 -3.27 22.19 6.04
N GLU A 15 -2.88 22.78 7.16
CA GLU A 15 -2.19 22.07 8.24
C GLU A 15 -3.10 21.04 8.90
N GLU A 16 -4.40 21.36 9.00
CA GLU A 16 -5.40 20.53 9.67
C GLU A 16 -6.03 19.48 8.76
N PHE A 17 -5.90 19.60 7.44
CA PHE A 17 -6.54 18.72 6.45
C PHE A 17 -6.25 17.23 6.67
N PHE A 18 -4.98 16.87 6.85
CA PHE A 18 -4.60 15.48 7.12
C PHE A 18 -5.06 15.00 8.50
N ALA A 19 -5.26 15.90 9.47
CA ALA A 19 -5.84 15.52 10.76
C ALA A 19 -7.33 15.19 10.61
N GLY A 20 -8.06 15.95 9.78
CA GLY A 20 -9.44 15.63 9.39
C GLY A 20 -9.53 14.24 8.75
N ALA A 21 -8.66 13.96 7.79
CA ALA A 21 -8.57 12.66 7.12
C ALA A 21 -8.30 11.51 8.10
N ARG A 22 -7.36 11.70 9.04
CA ARG A 22 -7.01 10.69 10.06
C ARG A 22 -8.12 10.39 11.08
N HIS A 23 -9.20 11.15 11.12
CA HIS A 23 -10.29 10.91 12.06
C HIS A 23 -11.61 10.54 11.39
N ASP A 24 -11.61 10.34 10.07
CA ASP A 24 -12.81 10.01 9.28
C ASP A 24 -13.95 11.02 9.51
N ARG A 25 -13.58 12.28 9.77
CA ARG A 25 -14.51 13.37 10.10
C ARG A 25 -14.91 14.09 8.82
N VAL A 26 -15.86 13.50 8.10
CA VAL A 26 -16.45 14.09 6.89
C VAL A 26 -16.85 15.55 7.12
N ASP A 27 -17.50 15.83 8.27
CA ASP A 27 -17.93 17.17 8.65
C ASP A 27 -16.79 18.19 8.79
N ILE A 28 -15.59 17.72 9.12
CA ILE A 28 -14.40 18.58 9.26
C ILE A 28 -13.65 18.67 7.94
N LEU A 29 -13.53 17.58 7.18
CA LEU A 29 -12.95 17.61 5.83
C LEU A 29 -13.70 18.59 4.94
N ASP A 30 -15.03 18.53 4.96
CA ASP A 30 -15.90 19.41 4.20
C ASP A 30 -15.67 20.89 4.58
N LEU A 31 -15.70 21.18 5.89
CA LEU A 31 -15.46 22.52 6.43
C LEU A 31 -14.08 23.09 6.06
N LEU A 32 -13.05 22.25 6.06
CA LEU A 32 -11.68 22.64 5.72
C LEU A 32 -11.56 22.99 4.23
N LEU A 33 -12.20 22.19 3.35
CA LEU A 33 -12.25 22.46 1.92
C LEU A 33 -13.03 23.76 1.62
N ASP A 34 -14.16 23.99 2.29
CA ASP A 34 -14.92 25.25 2.19
C ASP A 34 -14.08 26.48 2.63
N ARG A 35 -13.12 26.27 3.54
CA ARG A 35 -12.17 27.30 3.99
C ARG A 35 -10.89 27.39 3.15
N GLY A 36 -10.83 26.67 2.03
CA GLY A 36 -9.72 26.76 1.08
C GLY A 36 -8.54 25.84 1.39
N ALA A 37 -8.75 24.74 2.13
CA ALA A 37 -7.77 23.66 2.14
C ALA A 37 -7.56 23.14 0.71
N ASP A 38 -6.30 22.98 0.33
CA ASP A 38 -5.90 22.40 -0.95
C ASP A 38 -6.09 20.88 -0.89
N ILE A 39 -7.05 20.38 -1.67
CA ILE A 39 -7.36 18.96 -1.76
C ILE A 39 -6.18 18.13 -2.29
N HIS A 40 -5.35 18.74 -3.14
CA HIS A 40 -4.18 18.10 -3.75
C HIS A 40 -2.93 18.20 -2.88
N LYS A 41 -3.02 18.78 -1.67
CA LYS A 41 -1.89 18.92 -0.76
C LYS A 41 -1.24 17.56 -0.51
N GLY A 42 0.07 17.50 -0.74
CA GLY A 42 0.84 16.26 -0.59
C GLY A 42 0.56 15.22 -1.67
N GLY A 43 0.01 15.61 -2.82
CA GLY A 43 -0.34 14.70 -3.91
C GLY A 43 -1.53 13.82 -3.55
N ASP A 44 -2.63 14.45 -3.13
CA ASP A 44 -3.90 13.79 -2.77
C ASP A 44 -3.76 12.75 -1.65
N LEU A 45 -2.75 12.94 -0.78
CA LEU A 45 -2.46 12.06 0.35
C LEU A 45 -3.66 11.88 1.29
N ALA A 46 -4.55 12.87 1.38
CA ALA A 46 -5.78 12.75 2.17
C ALA A 46 -6.64 11.58 1.73
N LEU A 47 -6.77 11.33 0.41
CA LEU A 47 -7.52 10.19 -0.12
C LEU A 47 -6.89 8.87 0.32
N CYS A 48 -5.56 8.76 0.25
CA CYS A 48 -4.84 7.58 0.73
C CYS A 48 -5.00 7.38 2.24
N ILE A 49 -4.93 8.46 3.03
CA ILE A 49 -5.13 8.40 4.48
C ILE A 49 -6.51 7.88 4.82
N VAL A 50 -7.57 8.35 4.14
CA VAL A 50 -8.94 7.89 4.39
C VAL A 50 -9.14 6.45 3.90
N ALA A 51 -8.60 6.12 2.73
CA ALA A 51 -8.62 4.75 2.20
C ALA A 51 -7.90 3.75 3.11
N ALA A 52 -6.88 4.22 3.84
CA ALA A 52 -6.15 3.47 4.85
C ALA A 52 -6.89 3.34 6.20
N ARG A 53 -8.22 3.49 6.23
CA ARG A 53 -9.01 3.49 7.48
C ARG A 53 -10.34 2.75 7.35
N CYS A 54 -10.80 2.24 8.49
CA CYS A 54 -12.02 1.45 8.66
C CYS A 54 -13.13 2.21 9.41
N GLY A 55 -13.13 3.54 9.38
CA GLY A 55 -14.14 4.32 10.06
C GLY A 55 -15.52 4.15 9.41
N LEU A 56 -16.59 4.24 10.19
CA LEU A 56 -17.97 4.27 9.67
C LEU A 56 -18.21 5.42 8.67
N GLY A 57 -17.32 6.42 8.62
CA GLY A 57 -17.38 7.55 7.70
C GLY A 57 -16.31 7.54 6.60
N SER A 58 -15.52 6.48 6.45
CA SER A 58 -14.40 6.48 5.49
C SER A 58 -14.90 6.39 4.03
N VAL A 59 -16.00 5.67 3.77
CA VAL A 59 -16.61 5.63 2.42
C VAL A 59 -17.17 7.00 2.06
N GLU A 60 -17.89 7.64 2.98
CA GLU A 60 -18.45 8.98 2.81
C GLU A 60 -17.35 10.03 2.64
N ALA A 61 -16.24 9.89 3.37
CA ALA A 61 -15.08 10.76 3.23
C ALA A 61 -14.39 10.56 1.87
N ILE A 62 -14.23 9.33 1.38
CA ILE A 62 -13.70 9.07 0.03
C ILE A 62 -14.60 9.71 -1.02
N GLN A 63 -15.92 9.48 -0.94
CA GLN A 63 -16.86 10.06 -1.89
C GLN A 63 -16.80 11.59 -1.87
N LEU A 64 -16.78 12.22 -0.69
CA LEU A 64 -16.61 13.66 -0.55
C LEU A 64 -15.31 14.15 -1.21
N LEU A 65 -14.19 13.48 -0.96
CA LEU A 65 -12.91 13.88 -1.54
C LEU A 65 -12.93 13.76 -3.07
N LEU A 66 -13.46 12.66 -3.62
CA LEU A 66 -13.60 12.49 -5.07
C LEU A 66 -14.55 13.54 -5.68
N ASP A 67 -15.70 13.81 -5.04
CA ASP A 67 -16.66 14.83 -5.47
C ASP A 67 -16.04 16.24 -5.45
N ARG A 68 -15.06 16.47 -4.57
CA ARG A 68 -14.31 17.73 -4.45
C ARG A 68 -13.07 17.78 -5.36
N GLY A 69 -12.86 16.74 -6.17
CA GLY A 69 -11.85 16.71 -7.22
C GLY A 69 -10.53 16.06 -6.81
N ALA A 70 -10.46 15.30 -5.72
CA ALA A 70 -9.27 14.51 -5.41
C ALA A 70 -8.94 13.55 -6.56
N ASP A 71 -7.67 13.45 -6.90
CA ASP A 71 -7.21 12.56 -7.98
C ASP A 71 -7.15 11.11 -7.48
N ILE A 72 -8.05 10.26 -7.98
CA ILE A 72 -8.09 8.84 -7.64
C ILE A 72 -6.84 8.07 -8.11
N HIS A 73 -6.18 8.57 -9.16
CA HIS A 73 -5.00 7.97 -9.76
C HIS A 73 -3.68 8.49 -9.15
N ALA A 74 -3.77 9.35 -8.12
CA ALA A 74 -2.59 9.90 -7.46
C ALA A 74 -1.64 8.80 -6.96
N ASN A 75 -0.35 8.99 -7.26
CA ASN A 75 0.72 8.04 -6.92
C ASN A 75 0.42 6.60 -7.38
N GLU A 76 -0.06 6.45 -8.62
CA GLU A 76 -0.40 5.16 -9.23
C GLU A 76 -1.46 4.43 -8.41
N ASP A 77 -2.61 5.08 -8.20
CA ASP A 77 -3.77 4.53 -7.49
C ASP A 77 -3.43 4.04 -6.08
N ALA A 78 -2.58 4.83 -5.38
CA ALA A 78 -2.09 4.48 -4.05
C ALA A 78 -3.23 4.22 -3.06
N ALA A 79 -4.36 4.94 -3.16
CA ALA A 79 -5.52 4.71 -2.31
C ALA A 79 -6.04 3.27 -2.41
N LEU A 80 -6.14 2.70 -3.62
CA LEU A 80 -6.58 1.32 -3.82
C LEU A 80 -5.54 0.32 -3.32
N ARG A 81 -4.26 0.55 -3.65
CA ARG A 81 -3.16 -0.34 -3.27
C ARG A 81 -2.95 -0.41 -1.75
N GLU A 82 -3.09 0.71 -1.06
CA GLU A 82 -3.04 0.79 0.40
C GLU A 82 -4.29 0.18 1.05
N ALA A 83 -5.49 0.45 0.50
CA ALA A 83 -6.72 -0.13 1.03
C ALA A 83 -6.71 -1.68 1.00
N ALA A 84 -6.05 -2.26 0.00
CA ALA A 84 -5.92 -3.70 -0.15
C ALA A 84 -5.02 -4.38 0.90
N LEU A 85 -4.27 -3.63 1.72
CA LEU A 85 -3.42 -4.16 2.78
C LEU A 85 -4.17 -4.50 4.08
N PHE A 86 -5.51 -4.38 4.11
CA PHE A 86 -6.29 -4.52 5.34
C PHE A 86 -7.58 -5.34 5.16
N ASP A 87 -7.87 -6.21 6.14
CA ASP A 87 -8.78 -7.36 6.05
C ASP A 87 -10.28 -7.05 5.95
N HIS A 88 -10.71 -5.86 6.36
CA HIS A 88 -12.14 -5.52 6.52
C HIS A 88 -12.63 -4.42 5.58
N TRP A 89 -11.83 -4.06 4.57
CA TRP A 89 -12.05 -2.84 3.80
C TRP A 89 -12.63 -3.10 2.41
N GLY A 90 -13.33 -4.21 2.22
CA GLY A 90 -13.93 -4.51 0.92
C GLY A 90 -14.96 -3.47 0.46
N ASN A 91 -15.60 -2.74 1.38
CA ASN A 91 -16.41 -1.56 1.04
C ASN A 91 -15.58 -0.39 0.51
N ILE A 92 -14.41 -0.14 1.08
CA ILE A 92 -13.46 0.90 0.62
C ILE A 92 -12.87 0.52 -0.73
N VAL A 93 -12.39 -0.73 -0.89
CA VAL A 93 -11.90 -1.26 -2.18
C VAL A 93 -12.97 -1.11 -3.26
N ARG A 94 -14.22 -1.48 -2.95
CA ARG A 94 -15.35 -1.32 -3.86
C ARG A 94 -15.62 0.14 -4.21
N CYS A 95 -15.65 1.02 -3.21
CA CYS A 95 -15.88 2.45 -3.40
C CYS A 95 -14.80 3.09 -4.30
N LEU A 96 -13.52 2.75 -4.10
CA LEU A 96 -12.43 3.23 -4.94
C LEU A 96 -12.54 2.70 -6.37
N LEU A 97 -12.85 1.42 -6.56
CA LEU A 97 -13.08 0.85 -7.90
C LEU A 97 -14.31 1.45 -8.58
N ASP A 98 -15.39 1.71 -7.85
CA ASP A 98 -16.59 2.37 -8.35
C ASP A 98 -16.31 3.85 -8.71
N GLY A 99 -15.36 4.47 -8.01
CA GLY A 99 -14.82 5.80 -8.31
C GLY A 99 -13.84 5.83 -9.48
N GLY A 100 -13.50 4.67 -10.07
CA GLY A 100 -12.67 4.58 -11.27
C GLY A 100 -11.19 4.27 -11.03
N ALA A 101 -10.79 3.83 -9.83
CA ALA A 101 -9.40 3.44 -9.57
C ALA A 101 -8.93 2.35 -10.54
N ASP A 102 -7.71 2.49 -11.05
CA ASP A 102 -7.06 1.51 -11.93
C ASP A 102 -6.65 0.27 -11.13
N ILE A 103 -7.37 -0.82 -11.39
CA ILE A 103 -7.13 -2.11 -10.77
C ILE A 103 -5.76 -2.72 -11.14
N HIS A 104 -5.19 -2.31 -12.28
CA HIS A 104 -3.93 -2.82 -12.81
C HIS A 104 -2.72 -1.98 -12.39
N ALA A 105 -2.91 -0.95 -11.57
CA ALA A 105 -1.83 -0.11 -11.07
C ALA A 105 -0.71 -0.94 -10.44
N ARG A 106 0.53 -0.67 -10.88
CA ARG A 106 1.74 -1.40 -10.50
C ARG A 106 1.64 -2.92 -10.66
N ASN A 107 1.06 -3.36 -11.76
CA ASN A 107 0.91 -4.80 -12.09
C ASN A 107 0.05 -5.51 -11.03
N ASP A 108 -1.16 -4.96 -10.84
CA ASP A 108 -2.18 -5.48 -9.93
C ASP A 108 -1.66 -5.60 -8.48
N GLU A 109 -0.88 -4.61 -8.03
CA GLU A 109 -0.25 -4.63 -6.69
C GLU A 109 -1.31 -4.73 -5.58
N ALA A 110 -2.52 -4.17 -5.78
CA ALA A 110 -3.63 -4.35 -4.85
C ALA A 110 -4.01 -5.83 -4.65
N LEU A 111 -4.02 -6.63 -5.73
CA LEU A 111 -4.29 -8.07 -5.64
C LEU A 111 -3.15 -8.80 -4.95
N VAL A 112 -1.90 -8.45 -5.26
CA VAL A 112 -0.71 -9.02 -4.62
C VAL A 112 -0.71 -8.72 -3.10
N ASN A 113 -1.00 -7.47 -2.72
CA ASN A 113 -1.05 -7.01 -1.33
C ASN A 113 -2.13 -7.75 -0.53
N SER A 114 -3.37 -7.74 -1.02
CA SER A 114 -4.48 -8.43 -0.34
C SER A 114 -4.25 -9.94 -0.23
N HIS A 115 -3.71 -10.57 -1.28
CA HIS A 115 -3.38 -12.00 -1.23
C HIS A 115 -2.26 -12.30 -0.23
N ALA A 116 -1.17 -11.51 -0.22
CA ALA A 116 -0.04 -11.71 0.68
C ALA A 116 -0.42 -11.57 2.17
N GLN A 117 -1.43 -10.75 2.47
CA GLN A 117 -1.96 -10.59 3.83
C GLN A 117 -3.08 -11.58 4.17
N GLY A 118 -3.56 -12.37 3.20
CA GLY A 118 -4.67 -13.32 3.40
C GLY A 118 -6.05 -12.67 3.44
N HIS A 119 -6.21 -11.47 2.87
CA HIS A 119 -7.47 -10.71 2.87
C HIS A 119 -8.41 -11.20 1.77
N GLU A 120 -9.00 -12.37 1.99
CA GLU A 120 -9.80 -13.10 1.02
C GLU A 120 -10.96 -12.26 0.44
N TYR A 121 -11.59 -11.40 1.23
CA TYR A 121 -12.69 -10.57 0.76
C TYR A 121 -12.24 -9.49 -0.24
N ALA A 122 -11.09 -8.85 0.01
CA ALA A 122 -10.50 -7.89 -0.93
C ALA A 122 -10.02 -8.60 -2.20
N VAL A 123 -9.39 -9.77 -2.07
CA VAL A 123 -8.98 -10.63 -3.21
C VAL A 123 -10.19 -10.98 -4.07
N GLN A 124 -11.31 -11.40 -3.45
CA GLN A 124 -12.53 -11.74 -4.18
C GLN A 124 -13.05 -10.55 -4.97
N ILE A 125 -13.17 -9.37 -4.35
CA ILE A 125 -13.66 -8.16 -5.03
C ILE A 125 -12.74 -7.80 -6.22
N LEU A 126 -11.42 -7.82 -6.01
CA LEU A 126 -10.46 -7.47 -7.07
C LEU A 126 -10.56 -8.44 -8.25
N LEU A 127 -10.64 -9.75 -7.99
CA LEU A 127 -10.82 -10.76 -9.05
C LEU A 127 -12.16 -10.62 -9.77
N GLU A 128 -13.26 -10.36 -9.04
CA GLU A 128 -14.58 -10.10 -9.62
C GLU A 128 -14.58 -8.86 -10.52
N ARG A 129 -13.72 -7.89 -10.24
CA ARG A 129 -13.57 -6.63 -10.97
C ARG A 129 -12.52 -6.70 -12.09
N GLY A 130 -11.91 -7.87 -12.31
CA GLY A 130 -11.06 -8.13 -13.46
C GLY A 130 -9.55 -8.06 -13.20
N ALA A 131 -9.11 -8.06 -11.94
CA ALA A 131 -7.68 -8.15 -11.62
C ALA A 131 -7.05 -9.42 -12.23
N ASP A 132 -5.83 -9.30 -12.72
CA ASP A 132 -5.10 -10.38 -13.37
C ASP A 132 -4.55 -11.37 -12.34
N MET A 133 -5.25 -12.50 -12.16
CA MET A 133 -4.81 -13.57 -11.26
C MET A 133 -3.44 -14.18 -11.58
N THR A 134 -2.89 -13.95 -12.78
CA THR A 134 -1.58 -14.50 -13.16
C THR A 134 -0.44 -13.86 -12.36
N VAL A 135 -0.61 -12.63 -11.87
CA VAL A 135 0.37 -11.94 -11.02
C VAL A 135 0.64 -12.69 -9.72
N LEU A 136 -0.35 -13.43 -9.20
CA LEU A 136 -0.20 -14.24 -7.99
C LEU A 136 0.68 -15.46 -8.22
N LYS A 137 0.60 -16.09 -9.41
CA LYS A 137 1.45 -17.23 -9.76
C LYS A 137 2.91 -16.80 -9.88
N ASP A 138 3.15 -15.63 -10.45
CA ASP A 138 4.48 -15.05 -10.52
C ASP A 138 4.99 -14.62 -9.15
N ALA A 139 4.13 -14.04 -8.30
CA ALA A 139 4.47 -13.70 -6.91
C ALA A 139 4.81 -14.94 -6.07
N GLU A 140 4.02 -16.01 -6.14
CA GLU A 140 4.31 -17.28 -5.48
C GLU A 140 5.61 -17.90 -5.99
N ARG A 141 5.84 -17.85 -7.30
CA ARG A 141 7.08 -18.34 -7.92
C ARG A 141 8.29 -17.53 -7.47
N ILE A 142 8.19 -16.21 -7.42
CA ILE A 142 9.24 -15.31 -6.90
C ILE A 142 9.49 -15.58 -5.42
N ALA A 143 8.43 -15.71 -4.61
CA ALA A 143 8.53 -16.02 -3.19
C ALA A 143 9.14 -17.40 -2.94
N GLN A 144 8.80 -18.40 -3.77
CA GLN A 144 9.37 -19.74 -3.72
C GLN A 144 10.85 -19.72 -4.10
N VAL A 145 11.23 -19.02 -5.17
CA VAL A 145 12.66 -18.85 -5.55
C VAL A 145 13.44 -18.21 -4.41
N ARG A 146 12.92 -17.12 -3.82
CA ARG A 146 13.54 -16.46 -2.67
C ARG A 146 13.68 -17.39 -1.47
N ARG A 147 12.65 -18.16 -1.11
CA ARG A 147 12.69 -19.17 -0.04
C ARG A 147 13.74 -20.25 -0.30
N THR A 148 13.81 -20.77 -1.53
CA THR A 148 14.80 -21.79 -1.88
C THR A 148 16.22 -21.24 -1.87
N MET A 149 16.43 -19.98 -2.31
CA MET A 149 17.74 -19.32 -2.20
C MET A 149 18.14 -19.09 -0.74
N VAL A 150 17.24 -18.63 0.11
CA VAL A 150 17.52 -18.45 1.55
C VAL A 150 17.84 -19.80 2.20
N SER A 151 17.05 -20.84 1.93
CA SER A 151 17.33 -22.19 2.43
C SER A 151 18.67 -22.75 1.92
N GLN A 152 19.04 -22.50 0.66
CA GLN A 152 20.35 -22.86 0.12
C GLN A 152 21.49 -22.07 0.78
N MET A 153 21.30 -20.78 1.04
CA MET A 153 22.28 -19.95 1.75
C MET A 153 22.44 -20.41 3.21
N GLU A 154 21.35 -20.71 3.91
CA GLU A 154 21.37 -21.25 5.27
C GLU A 154 22.07 -22.62 5.32
N ALA A 155 21.78 -23.51 4.37
CA ALA A 155 22.47 -24.79 4.25
C ALA A 155 23.97 -24.63 3.99
N TYR A 156 24.35 -23.66 3.13
CA TYR A 156 25.75 -23.35 2.86
C TYR A 156 26.48 -22.76 4.08
N VAL A 157 25.87 -21.80 4.78
CA VAL A 157 26.41 -21.23 6.02
C VAL A 157 26.51 -22.29 7.12
N ALA A 158 25.52 -23.17 7.25
CA ALA A 158 25.56 -24.29 8.18
C ALA A 158 26.69 -25.28 7.83
N TYR A 159 26.92 -25.55 6.54
CA TYR A 159 28.01 -26.38 6.06
C TYR A 159 29.40 -25.77 6.36
N GLU A 160 29.60 -24.47 6.08
CA GLU A 160 30.83 -23.74 6.40
C GLU A 160 31.09 -23.71 7.93
N ASN A 161 30.05 -23.47 8.73
CA ASN A 161 30.14 -23.52 10.19
C ASN A 161 30.46 -24.93 10.72
N GLN A 162 30.01 -25.98 10.02
CA GLN A 162 30.38 -27.37 10.31
C GLN A 162 31.79 -27.73 9.81
N LEU A 163 32.44 -26.93 8.97
CA LEU A 163 33.82 -27.15 8.54
C LEU A 163 34.84 -26.30 9.33
N ALA A 164 34.38 -25.26 10.02
CA ALA A 164 35.20 -24.32 10.78
C ALA A 164 36.01 -24.92 11.94
N TRP A 165 35.72 -26.15 12.40
CA TRP A 165 36.54 -26.84 13.40
C TRP A 165 37.74 -27.60 12.80
N ARG A 166 37.95 -27.58 11.47
CA ARG A 166 39.03 -28.35 10.83
C ARG A 166 40.15 -27.56 10.15
N GLN A 167 40.06 -26.27 9.80
CA GLN A 167 41.18 -25.57 9.14
C GLN A 167 41.18 -24.04 9.38
N PRO A 168 42.36 -23.37 9.43
CA PRO A 168 42.46 -21.92 9.47
C PRO A 168 42.10 -21.29 8.10
N HIS A 169 41.32 -20.19 8.14
CA HIS A 169 40.73 -19.54 6.95
C HIS A 169 41.77 -18.97 5.95
N PRO A 170 41.62 -19.17 4.62
CA PRO A 170 42.23 -18.30 3.63
C PRO A 170 41.40 -17.01 3.49
N THR A 171 42.06 -15.86 3.37
CA THR A 171 41.42 -14.55 3.25
C THR A 171 40.69 -14.38 1.91
N PHE A 172 39.64 -13.56 1.95
CA PHE A 172 38.57 -13.34 0.95
C PHE A 172 39.01 -12.89 -0.48
N THR A 173 40.29 -12.97 -0.83
CA THR A 173 40.83 -12.42 -2.09
C THR A 173 40.80 -13.40 -3.28
N GLU A 174 40.33 -14.65 -3.10
CA GLU A 174 40.54 -15.72 -4.09
C GLU A 174 39.30 -16.26 -4.82
N PHE A 175 38.18 -15.52 -4.86
CA PHE A 175 37.11 -15.82 -5.83
C PHE A 175 37.25 -14.93 -7.08
N LYS A 176 38.21 -15.28 -7.94
CA LYS A 176 38.25 -14.76 -9.32
C LYS A 176 37.14 -15.40 -10.14
N PHE A 177 36.32 -14.53 -10.75
CA PHE A 177 35.45 -14.81 -11.88
C PHE A 177 36.06 -15.82 -12.85
N ASN A 178 35.49 -17.02 -12.94
CA ASN A 178 35.66 -17.91 -14.08
C ASN A 178 34.29 -18.46 -14.50
N ALA A 179 33.50 -17.58 -15.12
CA ALA A 179 32.30 -17.96 -15.85
C ALA A 179 32.02 -17.01 -17.03
N ILE A 180 33.07 -16.46 -17.65
CA ILE A 180 32.97 -15.88 -19.01
C ILE A 180 34.25 -16.24 -19.78
N ARG A 181 34.32 -17.47 -20.29
CA ARG A 181 34.77 -17.85 -21.64
C ARG A 181 34.93 -19.37 -21.76
N GLN A 182 34.18 -19.90 -22.74
CA GLN A 182 34.14 -21.26 -23.31
C GLN A 182 33.20 -22.25 -22.61
#